data_AF-A0A7S4DW18-F1
#
_entry.id   AF-A0A7S4DW18-F1
#
_cell.length_a   1.000
_cell.length_b   1.000
_cell.length_c   1.000
_cell.angle_alpha   90.00
_cell.angle_beta   90.00
_cell.angle_gamma   90.00
#
_symmetry.space_group_name_H-M   'P 1'
#
loop_
_entity.id
_entity.type
_entity.pdbx_description
1 polymer ?
#
loop_
_entity_poly.entity_id
_entity_poly.type
_entity_poly.pdbx_seq_one_letter_code
_entity_poly.pdbx_strand_id
1 'polypeptide(L)'
;TAAHPRHLPPPRRDQTLMEGGTPLSKGPDEEGDYDDMVNMPKMDQAMVLQNVEKRFKRDAIYTAVGDVLISVNPFKDLGMYTPEIMRKYHHETDADEKAPHIFAVARDAYRRIIRPPHKAQSVLVSGESGAGKTEASKLLIRYLASMS
;
A
#
# COMPACT_ATOMS: atom_id res chain seq x y z
N THR A 1 37.56 -35.19 43.74
CA THR A 1 36.24 -34.54 43.69
C THR A 1 36.38 -33.24 42.90
N ALA A 2 36.17 -33.32 41.58
CA ALA A 2 36.43 -32.23 40.63
C ALA A 2 35.17 -31.37 40.43
N ALA A 3 35.30 -30.06 40.63
CA ALA A 3 34.24 -29.08 40.42
C ALA A 3 34.22 -28.60 38.96
N HIS A 4 33.06 -28.69 38.32
CA HIS A 4 32.78 -28.15 36.98
C HIS A 4 32.73 -26.61 36.99
N PRO A 5 33.27 -25.91 35.98
CA PRO A 5 33.12 -24.47 35.85
C PRO A 5 31.71 -24.10 35.34
N ARG A 6 31.04 -23.19 36.04
CA ARG A 6 29.71 -22.65 35.67
C ARG A 6 29.85 -21.68 34.50
N HIS A 7 29.15 -21.96 33.41
CA HIS A 7 29.02 -21.08 32.25
C HIS A 7 28.24 -19.81 32.65
N LEU A 8 28.84 -18.63 32.50
CA LEU A 8 28.12 -17.35 32.58
C LEU A 8 27.35 -17.13 31.27
N PRO A 9 26.11 -16.59 31.30
CA PRO A 9 25.43 -16.15 30.09
C PRO A 9 26.06 -14.87 29.53
N PRO A 10 25.99 -14.64 28.20
CA PRO A 10 26.57 -13.45 27.57
C PRO A 10 25.84 -12.16 27.98
N PRO A 11 26.52 -11.00 27.94
CA PRO A 11 25.92 -9.72 28.30
C PRO A 11 24.77 -9.35 27.35
N ARG A 12 23.70 -8.81 27.93
CA ARG A 12 22.53 -8.32 27.19
C ARG A 12 22.98 -7.20 26.25
N ARG A 13 22.79 -7.39 24.95
CA ARG A 13 22.97 -6.33 23.96
C ARG A 13 22.03 -5.18 24.29
N ASP A 14 22.64 -4.01 24.25
CA ASP A 14 22.08 -2.69 24.51
C ASP A 14 20.76 -2.47 23.76
N GLN A 15 19.83 -1.79 24.43
CA GLN A 15 18.56 -1.38 23.88
C GLN A 15 18.79 -0.20 22.92
N THR A 16 19.01 -0.48 21.65
CA THR A 16 18.78 0.52 20.60
C THR A 16 17.32 0.45 20.15
N LEU A 17 16.63 1.56 20.36
CA LEU A 17 15.28 1.88 19.89
C LEU A 17 15.09 1.43 18.44
N MET A 18 14.19 0.47 18.23
CA MET A 18 13.61 0.20 16.92
C MET A 18 12.44 1.16 16.74
N GLU A 19 12.71 2.38 16.25
CA GLU A 19 11.69 3.15 15.56
C GLU A 19 11.41 2.45 14.21
N GLY A 20 10.37 1.62 14.20
CA GLY A 20 9.83 1.00 12.99
C GLY A 20 9.06 2.02 12.16
N GLY A 21 9.77 2.98 11.58
CA GLY A 21 9.29 3.78 10.47
C GLY A 21 9.88 3.22 9.18
N THR A 22 9.05 2.62 8.33
CA THR A 22 9.41 2.48 6.90
C THR A 22 9.82 3.87 6.39
N PRO A 23 11.01 4.03 5.77
CA PRO A 23 11.39 5.32 5.20
C PRO A 23 10.39 5.70 4.10
N LEU A 24 9.60 6.73 4.35
CA LEU A 24 8.88 7.48 3.32
C LEU A 24 9.93 8.29 2.53
N SER A 25 9.79 8.21 1.20
CA SER A 25 10.57 8.83 0.12
C SER A 25 12.03 8.35 -0.08
N LYS A 26 12.18 7.38 -0.98
CA LYS A 26 13.42 7.22 -1.77
C LYS A 26 13.35 8.17 -2.97
N GLY A 27 14.44 8.89 -3.21
CA GLY A 27 14.59 9.94 -4.21
C GLY A 27 14.52 9.50 -5.69
N PRO A 28 14.76 10.44 -6.64
CA PRO A 28 14.28 10.38 -8.04
C PRO A 28 14.98 9.39 -8.98
N ASP A 29 15.97 8.62 -8.54
CA ASP A 29 16.99 8.05 -9.44
C ASP A 29 17.04 6.51 -9.49
N GLU A 30 16.07 5.80 -8.90
CA GLU A 30 15.95 4.35 -9.05
C GLU A 30 14.92 4.03 -10.15
N GLU A 31 15.36 3.99 -11.42
CA GLU A 31 14.57 3.60 -12.59
C GLU A 31 13.62 2.43 -12.23
N GLY A 32 12.30 2.70 -12.21
CA GLY A 32 11.24 1.72 -11.95
C GLY A 32 10.72 1.54 -10.52
N ASP A 33 10.65 2.58 -9.67
CA ASP A 33 9.89 2.52 -8.38
C ASP A 33 8.89 3.70 -8.22
N TYR A 34 8.02 3.86 -9.20
CA TYR A 34 7.00 4.91 -9.23
C TYR A 34 5.72 4.44 -8.55
N ASP A 35 5.29 5.18 -7.53
CA ASP A 35 3.97 5.03 -6.90
C ASP A 35 2.84 5.34 -7.89
N ASP A 36 3.02 6.37 -8.72
CA ASP A 36 2.14 6.70 -9.85
C ASP A 36 2.95 6.74 -11.16
N MET A 37 2.59 5.86 -12.09
CA MET A 37 3.29 5.69 -13.37
C MET A 37 3.06 6.85 -14.35
N VAL A 38 2.15 7.78 -14.06
CA VAL A 38 2.07 9.04 -14.85
C VAL A 38 3.33 9.89 -14.73
N ASN A 39 4.12 9.68 -13.67
CA ASN A 39 5.39 10.37 -13.45
C ASN A 39 6.58 9.69 -14.15
N MET A 40 6.35 8.58 -14.85
CA MET A 40 7.40 7.88 -15.58
C MET A 40 7.80 8.67 -16.84
N PRO A 41 9.11 8.82 -17.13
CA PRO A 41 9.58 9.50 -18.35
C PRO A 41 9.08 8.84 -19.65
N LYS A 42 8.90 7.51 -19.62
CA LYS A 42 8.42 6.71 -20.73
C LYS A 42 7.48 5.63 -20.21
N MET A 43 6.27 5.60 -20.73
CA MET A 43 5.26 4.62 -20.37
C MET A 43 5.04 3.62 -21.52
N ASP A 44 5.94 2.65 -21.63
CA ASP A 44 5.77 1.49 -22.50
C ASP A 44 5.51 0.22 -21.69
N GLN A 45 5.10 -0.85 -22.37
CA GLN A 45 4.74 -2.12 -21.73
C GLN A 45 5.88 -2.71 -20.90
N ALA A 46 7.13 -2.58 -21.35
CA ALA A 46 8.29 -3.11 -20.66
C ALA A 46 8.56 -2.34 -19.36
N MET A 47 8.50 -1.00 -19.43
CA MET A 47 8.71 -0.13 -18.28
C MET A 47 7.60 -0.29 -17.23
N VAL A 48 6.34 -0.42 -17.65
CA VAL A 48 5.21 -0.69 -16.76
C VAL A 48 5.41 -2.01 -16.02
N LEU A 49 5.77 -3.07 -16.74
CA LEU A 49 6.02 -4.38 -16.14
C LEU A 49 7.18 -4.32 -15.15
N GLN A 50 8.29 -3.67 -15.52
CA GLN A 50 9.45 -3.51 -14.65
C GLN A 50 9.10 -2.77 -13.36
N ASN A 51 8.31 -1.69 -13.44
CA ASN A 51 7.88 -0.93 -12.27
C ASN A 51 7.03 -1.80 -11.33
N VAL A 52 6.02 -2.48 -11.88
CA VAL A 52 5.13 -3.35 -11.11
C VAL A 52 5.91 -4.52 -10.48
N GLU A 53 6.83 -5.15 -11.21
CA GLU A 53 7.64 -6.26 -10.72
C GLU A 53 8.57 -5.82 -9.58
N LYS A 54 9.25 -4.68 -9.73
CA LYS A 54 10.16 -4.15 -8.71
C LYS A 54 9.43 -3.82 -7.41
N ARG A 55 8.25 -3.20 -7.52
CA ARG A 55 7.38 -2.86 -6.39
C ARG A 55 6.85 -4.12 -5.70
N PHE A 56 6.38 -5.09 -6.47
CA PHE A 56 5.89 -6.35 -5.94
C PHE A 56 6.96 -7.13 -5.16
N LYS A 57 8.21 -7.12 -5.63
CA LYS A 57 9.36 -7.73 -4.93
C LYS A 57 9.64 -7.11 -3.55
N ARG A 58 9.11 -5.91 -3.27
CA ARG A 58 9.20 -5.19 -1.99
C ARG A 58 7.88 -5.22 -1.21
N ASP A 59 6.96 -6.13 -1.55
CA ASP A 59 5.60 -6.24 -1.00
C ASP A 59 4.70 -5.00 -1.24
N ALA A 60 5.09 -4.10 -2.15
CA ALA A 60 4.24 -3.00 -2.61
C ALA A 60 3.35 -3.48 -3.77
N ILE A 61 2.13 -3.92 -3.43
CA ILE A 61 1.23 -4.57 -4.41
C ILE A 61 0.34 -3.62 -5.21
N TYR A 62 0.30 -2.35 -4.81
CA TYR A 62 -0.51 -1.32 -5.41
C TYR A 62 0.37 -0.31 -6.15
N THR A 63 -0.04 0.03 -7.37
CA THR A 63 0.63 1.04 -8.20
C THR A 63 -0.45 1.85 -8.93
N ALA A 64 -0.39 3.17 -8.82
CA ALA A 64 -1.30 4.07 -9.50
C ALA A 64 -0.86 4.32 -10.95
N VAL A 65 -1.87 4.63 -11.78
CA VAL A 65 -1.74 5.12 -13.14
C VAL A 65 -2.83 6.15 -13.34
N GLY A 66 -2.62 7.35 -12.80
CA GLY A 66 -3.67 8.36 -12.68
C GLY A 66 -4.87 7.81 -11.90
N ASP A 67 -6.07 7.80 -12.52
CA ASP A 67 -7.30 7.30 -11.89
C ASP A 67 -7.40 5.76 -11.83
N VAL A 68 -6.44 5.03 -12.42
CA VAL A 68 -6.42 3.55 -12.44
C VAL A 68 -5.48 3.05 -11.33
N LEU A 69 -5.93 2.05 -10.58
CA LEU A 69 -5.11 1.36 -9.57
C LEU A 69 -4.79 -0.07 -10.05
N ILE A 70 -3.51 -0.36 -10.26
CA ILE A 70 -3.01 -1.72 -10.49
C ILE A 70 -2.84 -2.40 -9.13
N SER A 71 -3.38 -3.61 -9.01
CA SER A 71 -3.27 -4.47 -7.83
C SER A 71 -2.72 -5.82 -8.24
N VAL A 72 -1.60 -6.24 -7.65
CA VAL A 72 -1.02 -7.58 -7.85
C VAL A 72 -1.33 -8.45 -6.64
N ASN A 73 -1.90 -9.64 -6.83
CA ASN A 73 -2.23 -10.51 -5.71
C ASN A 73 -0.96 -11.04 -5.02
N PRO A 74 -0.71 -10.73 -3.73
CA PRO A 74 0.48 -11.22 -3.02
C PRO A 74 0.38 -12.69 -2.59
N PHE A 75 -0.81 -13.30 -2.63
CA PHE A 75 -1.09 -14.64 -2.09
C PHE A 75 -0.68 -14.83 -0.61
N LYS A 76 -0.55 -13.73 0.14
CA LYS A 76 -0.25 -13.68 1.57
C LYS A 76 -0.90 -12.44 2.18
N ASP A 77 -1.09 -12.45 3.49
CA ASP A 77 -1.50 -11.26 4.22
C ASP A 77 -0.30 -10.33 4.43
N LEU A 78 -0.50 -9.05 4.14
CA LEU A 78 0.49 -7.98 4.32
C LEU A 78 0.17 -7.07 5.51
N GLY A 79 -0.95 -7.31 6.22
CA GLY A 79 -1.34 -6.52 7.39
C GLY A 79 -1.77 -5.09 7.07
N MET A 80 -2.07 -4.77 5.80
CA MET A 80 -2.29 -3.40 5.34
C MET A 80 -3.75 -2.92 5.32
N TYR A 81 -4.68 -3.74 5.82
CA TYR A 81 -6.12 -3.45 5.80
C TYR A 81 -6.73 -3.22 7.20
N THR A 82 -5.92 -2.72 8.14
CA THR A 82 -6.37 -2.46 9.51
C THR A 82 -7.30 -1.24 9.59
N PRO A 83 -8.15 -1.15 10.63
CA PRO A 83 -8.96 0.04 10.86
C PRO A 83 -8.14 1.33 11.01
N GLU A 84 -6.91 1.23 11.52
CA GLU A 84 -6.00 2.36 11.66
C GLU A 84 -5.53 2.89 10.30
N ILE A 85 -5.09 2.00 9.42
CA ILE A 85 -4.70 2.37 8.05
C ILE A 85 -5.90 2.96 7.30
N MET A 86 -7.09 2.38 7.47
CA MET A 86 -8.32 2.93 6.89
C MET A 86 -8.60 4.37 7.34
N ARG A 87 -8.49 4.65 8.64
CA ARG A 87 -8.65 6.01 9.19
C ARG A 87 -7.59 6.97 8.68
N LYS A 88 -6.32 6.52 8.58
CA LYS A 88 -5.24 7.32 8.00
C LYS A 88 -5.63 7.83 6.61
N TYR A 89 -6.03 6.93 5.71
CA TYR A 89 -6.48 7.31 4.38
C TYR A 89 -7.68 8.27 4.43
N HIS A 90 -8.66 8.04 5.29
CA HIS A 90 -9.84 8.91 5.40
C HIS A 90 -9.48 10.37 5.74
N HIS A 91 -8.55 10.56 6.66
CA HIS A 91 -8.13 11.89 7.15
C HIS A 91 -7.07 12.57 6.28
N GLU A 92 -6.32 11.84 5.45
CA GLU A 92 -5.38 12.43 4.48
C GLU A 92 -6.05 13.47 3.58
N THR A 93 -5.47 14.66 3.51
CA THR A 93 -5.89 15.75 2.64
C THR A 93 -5.50 15.50 1.19
N ASP A 94 -5.95 16.36 0.29
CA ASP A 94 -5.58 16.28 -1.13
C ASP A 94 -4.16 16.83 -1.40
N ALA A 95 -3.56 17.51 -0.41
CA ALA A 95 -2.17 17.97 -0.45
C ALA A 95 -1.18 16.90 0.03
N ASP A 96 -1.67 15.86 0.72
CA ASP A 96 -0.83 14.75 1.15
C ASP A 96 -0.48 13.85 -0.03
N GLU A 97 0.79 13.45 -0.11
CA GLU A 97 1.24 12.46 -1.09
C GLU A 97 0.60 11.10 -0.75
N LYS A 98 -0.34 10.66 -1.59
CA LYS A 98 -1.14 9.47 -1.36
C LYS A 98 -0.42 8.25 -1.91
N ALA A 99 0.16 7.45 -1.02
CA ALA A 99 0.66 6.14 -1.40
C ALA A 99 -0.50 5.30 -2.03
N PRO A 100 -0.26 4.62 -3.16
CA PRO A 100 -1.30 3.92 -3.90
C PRO A 100 -1.91 2.82 -3.04
N HIS A 101 -3.23 2.87 -2.88
CA HIS A 101 -3.96 1.91 -2.06
C HIS A 101 -5.45 1.89 -2.40
N ILE A 102 -6.10 0.75 -2.16
CA ILE A 102 -7.54 0.61 -2.43
C ILE A 102 -8.41 1.53 -1.57
N PHE A 103 -7.96 1.88 -0.36
CA PHE A 103 -8.63 2.87 0.49
C PHE A 103 -8.49 4.30 -0.03
N ALA A 104 -7.43 4.63 -0.78
CA ALA A 104 -7.34 5.92 -1.47
C ALA A 104 -8.45 6.04 -2.54
N VAL A 105 -8.65 4.97 -3.32
CA VAL A 105 -9.74 4.90 -4.32
C VAL A 105 -11.11 5.02 -3.66
N ALA A 106 -11.35 4.27 -2.57
CA ALA A 106 -12.61 4.33 -1.84
C ALA A 106 -12.87 5.72 -1.25
N ARG A 107 -11.86 6.36 -0.68
CA ARG A 107 -11.94 7.73 -0.15
C ARG A 107 -12.28 8.72 -1.25
N ASP A 108 -11.61 8.64 -2.39
CA ASP A 108 -11.79 9.61 -3.45
C ASP A 108 -13.19 9.49 -4.06
N ALA A 109 -13.71 8.27 -4.20
CA ALA A 109 -15.11 8.03 -4.56
C ALA A 109 -16.07 8.59 -3.49
N TYR A 110 -15.85 8.27 -2.21
CA TYR A 110 -16.67 8.77 -1.11
C TYR A 110 -16.72 10.30 -1.06
N ARG A 111 -15.56 10.97 -1.16
CA ARG A 111 -15.45 12.43 -1.14
C ARG A 111 -16.23 13.07 -2.29
N ARG A 112 -16.20 12.50 -3.48
CA ARG A 112 -16.97 13.01 -4.64
C ARG A 112 -18.49 12.85 -4.48
N ILE A 113 -18.94 11.89 -3.68
CA ILE A 113 -20.34 11.73 -3.31
C ILE A 113 -20.75 12.76 -2.25
N ILE A 114 -19.96 12.92 -1.18
CA ILE A 114 -20.34 13.74 -0.03
C ILE A 114 -20.03 15.23 -0.17
N ARG A 115 -19.08 15.62 -1.03
CA ARG A 115 -18.75 17.02 -1.27
C ARG A 115 -19.58 17.55 -2.45
N PRO A 116 -20.00 18.82 -2.43
CA PRO A 116 -20.59 19.47 -3.61
C PRO A 116 -19.67 19.31 -4.82
N PRO A 117 -20.19 19.00 -6.02
CA PRO A 117 -21.61 19.03 -6.40
C PRO A 117 -22.37 17.69 -6.22
N HIS A 118 -21.88 16.75 -5.41
CA HIS A 118 -22.50 15.43 -5.17
C HIS A 118 -22.67 14.60 -6.46
N LYS A 119 -21.59 13.96 -6.90
CA LYS A 119 -21.61 13.13 -8.11
C LYS A 119 -21.67 11.66 -7.77
N ALA A 120 -22.59 10.93 -8.39
CA ALA A 120 -22.58 9.47 -8.37
C ALA A 120 -21.24 8.93 -8.88
N GLN A 121 -20.70 7.91 -8.21
CA GLN A 121 -19.41 7.29 -8.53
C GLN A 121 -19.59 5.81 -8.84
N SER A 122 -18.69 5.27 -9.64
CA SER A 122 -18.57 3.83 -9.88
C SER A 122 -17.10 3.44 -9.78
N VAL A 123 -16.84 2.24 -9.25
CA VAL A 123 -15.51 1.63 -9.21
C VAL A 123 -15.60 0.29 -9.93
N LEU A 124 -14.88 0.15 -11.04
CA LEU A 124 -14.82 -1.09 -11.81
C LEU A 124 -13.61 -1.92 -11.34
N VAL A 125 -13.87 -3.13 -10.87
CA VAL A 125 -12.81 -4.09 -10.50
C VAL A 125 -12.76 -5.18 -11.57
N SER A 126 -11.68 -5.23 -12.34
CA SER A 126 -11.47 -6.19 -13.43
C SER A 126 -10.19 -6.99 -13.23
N GLY A 127 -10.04 -8.09 -13.96
CA GLY A 127 -8.88 -8.98 -13.90
C GLY A 127 -9.24 -10.45 -14.11
N GLU A 128 -8.21 -11.27 -14.28
CA GLU A 128 -8.34 -12.72 -14.49
C GLU A 128 -8.87 -13.47 -13.25
N SER A 129 -9.17 -14.76 -13.43
CA SER A 129 -9.55 -15.62 -12.30
C SER A 129 -8.42 -15.66 -11.27
N GLY A 130 -8.74 -15.50 -9.98
CA GLY A 130 -7.74 -15.47 -8.90
C GLY A 130 -6.96 -14.16 -8.74
N ALA A 131 -7.19 -13.13 -9.57
CA ALA A 131 -6.47 -11.85 -9.49
C ALA A 131 -6.80 -11.00 -8.24
N GLY A 132 -7.75 -11.41 -7.39
CA GLY A 132 -8.10 -10.70 -6.16
C GLY A 132 -9.33 -9.77 -6.25
N LYS A 133 -10.11 -9.84 -7.35
CA LYS A 133 -11.31 -8.99 -7.56
C LYS A 133 -12.28 -8.99 -6.38
N THR A 134 -12.65 -10.17 -5.89
CA THR A 134 -13.61 -10.33 -4.79
C THR A 134 -13.09 -9.71 -3.49
N GLU A 135 -11.81 -9.88 -3.17
CA GLU A 135 -11.20 -9.29 -1.98
C GLU A 135 -11.11 -7.76 -2.10
N ALA A 136 -10.74 -7.25 -3.27
CA ALA A 136 -10.77 -5.82 -3.55
C ALA A 136 -12.17 -5.22 -3.36
N SER A 137 -13.22 -5.85 -3.90
CA SER A 137 -14.61 -5.39 -3.69
C SER A 137 -15.03 -5.41 -2.23
N LYS A 138 -14.67 -6.45 -1.45
CA LYS A 138 -14.94 -6.50 0.00
C LYS A 138 -14.29 -5.33 0.74
N LEU A 139 -13.04 -5.00 0.40
CA LEU A 139 -12.31 -3.89 1.02
C LEU A 139 -12.92 -2.53 0.70
N LEU A 140 -13.34 -2.31 -0.54
CA LEU A 140 -14.07 -1.09 -0.94
C LEU A 140 -15.38 -0.94 -0.15
N ILE A 141 -16.18 -2.01 -0.09
CA ILE A 141 -17.46 -2.01 0.65
C ILE A 141 -17.21 -1.79 2.14
N ARG A 142 -16.21 -2.46 2.71
CA ARG A 142 -15.85 -2.30 4.13
C ARG A 142 -15.43 -0.87 4.45
N TYR A 143 -14.64 -0.24 3.58
CA TYR A 143 -14.28 1.18 3.73
C TYR A 143 -15.53 2.06 3.76
N LEU A 144 -16.40 1.93 2.75
CA LEU A 144 -17.60 2.75 2.64
C LEU A 144 -18.54 2.57 3.83
N ALA A 145 -18.77 1.33 4.27
CA ALA A 145 -19.62 1.03 5.42
C ALA A 145 -19.04 1.53 6.76
N SER A 146 -17.72 1.69 6.86
CA SER A 146 -17.07 2.18 8.09
C SER A 146 -17.01 3.70 8.18
N MET A 147 -17.17 4.40 7.05
CA MET A 147 -17.01 5.86 6.93
C MET A 147 -18.30 6.58 6.54
N SER A 148 -19.36 5.83 6.23
CA SER A 148 -20.71 6.35 5.98
C SER A 148 -21.45 6.70 7.26
#